data_AF-A0A376F4V8-F1
#
_entry.id   AF-A0A376F4V8-F1
#
_cell.length_a   1.000
_cell.length_b   1.000
_cell.length_c   1.000
_cell.angle_alpha   90.00
_cell.angle_beta   90.00
_cell.angle_gamma   90.00
#
_symmetry.space_group_name_H-M   'P 1'
#
loop_
_entity.id
_entity.type
_entity.pdbx_description
1 polymer ?
#
loop_
_entity_poly.entity_id
_entity_poly.type
_entity_poly.pdbx_seq_one_letter_code
_entity_poly.pdbx_strand_id
1 'polypeptide(L)'
;MRDAWAAEVSKLQLPKLVEQVALNAWKEQDGNQVRLHLRPGQRHLNSPGAQKALAEALTALQGAPVELTIIEDDNPAVRTPLEWRQAIYEEKLAQAREAIIADNNIQTLRRFFDADLDEESIRPI
;
A
#
# COMPACT_ATOMS: atom_id res chain seq x y z
N MET A 1 -5.89 7.59 -8.54
CA MET A 1 -4.57 7.80 -7.91
C MET A 1 -4.79 8.59 -6.63
N ARG A 2 -4.93 7.94 -5.47
CA ARG A 2 -5.22 8.63 -4.18
C ARG A 2 -4.08 8.52 -3.16
N ASP A 3 -3.13 7.61 -3.36
CA ASP A 3 -1.90 7.52 -2.56
C ASP A 3 -0.68 7.67 -3.48
N ALA A 4 0.00 8.81 -3.39
CA ALA A 4 1.19 9.11 -4.19
C ALA A 4 2.33 8.15 -3.83
N TRP A 5 2.40 7.75 -2.56
CA TRP A 5 3.43 6.87 -2.05
C TRP A 5 3.32 5.45 -2.62
N ALA A 6 2.13 4.85 -2.62
CA ALA A 6 1.87 3.55 -3.23
C ALA A 6 2.27 3.53 -4.72
N ALA A 7 1.98 4.62 -5.44
CA ALA A 7 2.36 4.75 -6.85
C ALA A 7 3.87 4.88 -7.05
N GLU A 8 4.58 5.53 -6.13
CA GLU A 8 6.06 5.53 -6.12
C GLU A 8 6.59 4.14 -5.83
N VAL A 9 6.09 3.46 -4.80
CA VAL A 9 6.50 2.10 -4.43
C VAL A 9 6.31 1.12 -5.59
N SER A 10 5.20 1.18 -6.33
CA SER A 10 5.00 0.33 -7.50
C SER A 10 5.92 0.66 -8.69
N LYS A 11 6.48 1.88 -8.77
CA LYS A 11 7.50 2.25 -9.77
C LYS A 11 8.89 1.81 -9.35
N LEU A 12 9.16 1.80 -8.05
CA LEU A 12 10.37 1.24 -7.47
C LEU A 12 10.26 -0.29 -7.61
N GLN A 13 11.02 -0.90 -8.50
CA GLN A 13 11.05 -2.36 -8.64
C GLN A 13 11.77 -2.98 -7.43
N LEU A 14 11.08 -3.00 -6.29
CA LEU A 14 11.61 -3.44 -5.00
C LEU A 14 11.42 -4.95 -4.84
N PRO A 15 12.35 -5.63 -4.12
CA PRO A 15 12.12 -7.00 -3.67
C PRO A 15 10.88 -7.09 -2.77
N LYS A 16 10.15 -8.20 -2.82
CA LYS A 16 8.91 -8.43 -2.04
C LYS A 16 9.00 -8.01 -0.56
N LEU A 17 10.10 -8.34 0.12
CA LEU A 17 10.29 -7.98 1.53
C LEU A 17 10.33 -6.45 1.75
N VAL A 18 11.04 -5.76 0.86
CA VAL A 18 11.26 -4.32 0.91
C VAL A 18 9.99 -3.56 0.50
N GLU A 19 9.29 -4.09 -0.50
CA GLU A 19 7.96 -3.64 -0.88
C GLU A 19 6.96 -3.76 0.28
N GLN A 20 6.97 -4.87 1.02
CA GLN A 20 6.11 -5.03 2.19
C GLN A 20 6.40 -4.01 3.29
N VAL A 21 7.67 -3.67 3.55
CA VAL A 21 8.01 -2.59 4.50
C VAL A 21 7.42 -1.26 4.03
N ALA A 22 7.56 -0.94 2.74
CA ALA A 22 7.04 0.29 2.16
C ALA A 22 5.50 0.36 2.14
N LEU A 23 4.82 -0.77 1.95
CA LEU A 23 3.35 -0.85 1.95
C LEU A 23 2.75 -0.76 3.35
N ASN A 24 3.47 -1.25 4.37
CA ASN A 24 3.07 -1.17 5.79
C ASN A 24 3.57 0.11 6.48
N ALA A 25 4.19 1.01 5.72
CA ALA A 25 4.64 2.31 6.20
C ALA A 25 4.03 3.43 5.35
N TRP A 26 3.73 4.56 5.97
CA TRP A 26 3.38 5.77 5.24
C TRP A 26 4.61 6.65 5.10
N LYS A 27 4.71 7.35 3.96
CA LYS A 27 5.83 8.25 3.68
C LYS A 27 5.54 9.67 4.14
N GLU A 28 6.41 10.17 5.00
CA GLU A 28 6.59 11.59 5.27
C GLU A 28 7.84 12.06 4.51
N GLN A 29 7.74 13.16 3.77
CA GLN A 29 8.89 13.73 3.06
C GLN A 29 9.02 15.19 3.45
N ASP A 30 10.18 15.55 4.01
CA ASP A 30 10.56 16.92 4.35
C ASP A 30 11.81 17.29 3.53
N GLY A 31 11.58 17.90 2.38
CA GLY A 31 12.62 18.18 1.39
C GLY A 31 13.31 16.91 0.90
N ASN A 32 14.55 16.72 1.34
CA ASN A 32 15.44 15.62 0.96
C ASN A 32 15.50 14.49 2.01
N GLN A 33 14.78 14.67 3.13
CA GLN A 33 14.67 13.70 4.19
C GLN A 33 13.32 12.97 4.07
N VAL A 34 13.38 11.64 4.02
CA VAL A 34 12.18 10.79 3.92
C VAL A 34 12.06 9.97 5.18
N ARG A 35 10.95 10.10 5.89
CA ARG A 35 10.62 9.30 7.07
C ARG A 35 9.50 8.33 6.71
N LEU A 36 9.80 7.05 6.80
CA LEU A 36 8.81 6.00 6.69
C LEU A 36 8.33 5.64 8.08
N HIS A 37 7.06 5.86 8.29
CA HIS A 37 6.36 5.60 9.53
C HIS A 37 5.75 4.22 9.43
N LEU A 38 6.51 3.24 9.89
CA LEU A 38 6.14 1.84 9.86
C LEU A 38 5.23 1.51 11.04
N ARG A 39 4.19 0.75 10.78
CA ARG A 39 3.31 0.25 11.84
C ARG A 39 4.08 -0.66 12.82
N PRO A 40 3.91 -0.50 14.14
CA PRO A 40 4.67 -1.27 15.13
C PRO A 40 4.50 -2.79 14.97
N GLY A 41 3.32 -3.24 14.54
CA GLY A 41 3.03 -4.66 14.29
C GLY A 41 3.93 -5.29 13.20
N GLN A 42 4.51 -4.46 12.33
CA GLN A 42 5.35 -4.88 11.21
C GLN A 42 6.83 -4.51 11.43
N ARG A 43 7.22 -4.11 12.64
CA ARG A 43 8.63 -3.81 12.99
C ARG A 43 9.60 -4.92 12.59
N HIS A 44 9.19 -6.18 12.66
CA HIS A 44 10.03 -7.32 12.29
C HIS A 44 10.41 -7.36 10.80
N LEU A 45 9.64 -6.69 9.93
CA LEU A 45 9.98 -6.53 8.51
C LEU A 45 11.05 -5.44 8.32
N ASN A 46 11.17 -4.50 9.26
CA ASN A 46 12.21 -3.49 9.24
C ASN A 46 13.56 -4.14 9.53
N SER A 47 14.37 -4.25 8.48
CA SER A 47 15.76 -4.66 8.57
C SER A 47 16.66 -3.57 8.01
N PRO A 48 17.91 -3.44 8.51
CA PRO A 48 18.86 -2.48 7.95
C PRO A 48 19.07 -2.65 6.44
N GLY A 49 19.00 -3.89 5.95
CA GLY A 49 19.05 -4.20 4.52
C GLY A 49 17.85 -3.67 3.75
N ALA A 50 16.63 -3.82 4.28
CA ALA A 50 15.42 -3.27 3.65
C ALA A 50 15.42 -1.74 3.65
N GLN A 51 15.85 -1.11 4.75
CA GLN A 51 16.02 0.35 4.81
C GLN A 51 17.02 0.83 3.76
N LYS A 52 18.19 0.19 3.66
CA LYS A 52 19.20 0.58 2.67
C LYS A 52 18.70 0.42 1.23
N ALA A 53 18.04 -0.70 0.92
CA ALA A 53 17.47 -0.95 -0.41
C ALA A 53 16.38 0.08 -0.77
N LEU A 54 15.51 0.46 0.18
CA LEU A 54 14.54 1.53 -0.04
C LEU A 54 15.22 2.88 -0.29
N ALA A 55 16.23 3.22 0.51
CA ALA A 55 16.93 4.50 0.38
C ALA A 55 17.62 4.63 -0.97
N GLU A 56 18.28 3.57 -1.43
CA GLU A 56 18.93 3.50 -2.75
C GLU A 56 17.91 3.62 -3.88
N ALA A 57 16.79 2.91 -3.78
CA ALA A 57 15.73 2.95 -4.78
C ALA A 57 15.07 4.35 -4.85
N LEU A 58 14.80 4.98 -3.70
CA LEU A 58 14.26 6.33 -3.61
C LEU A 58 15.22 7.37 -4.17
N THR A 59 16.51 7.25 -3.84
CA THR A 59 17.58 8.10 -4.38
C THR A 59 17.65 7.97 -5.90
N ALA A 60 17.58 6.75 -6.44
CA ALA A 60 17.57 6.51 -7.88
C ALA A 60 16.32 7.10 -8.57
N LEU A 61 15.15 7.04 -7.92
CA LEU A 61 13.90 7.59 -8.45
C LEU A 61 13.86 9.12 -8.41
N GLN A 62 14.31 9.75 -7.32
CA GLN A 62 14.32 11.21 -7.17
C GLN A 62 15.51 11.88 -7.84
N GLY A 63 16.58 11.13 -8.14
CA GLY A 63 17.82 11.68 -8.70
C GLY A 63 18.63 12.53 -7.72
N ALA A 64 18.27 12.52 -6.43
CA ALA A 64 18.90 13.25 -5.34
C ALA A 64 19.12 12.31 -4.14
N PRO A 65 20.18 12.51 -3.34
CA PRO A 65 20.50 11.63 -2.22
C PRO A 65 19.42 11.71 -1.14
N VAL A 66 18.60 10.68 -0.96
CA VAL A 66 17.50 10.70 0.03
C VAL A 66 17.98 10.17 1.38
N GLU A 67 17.76 10.94 2.44
CA GLU A 67 17.95 10.45 3.81
C GLU A 67 16.71 9.70 4.29
N LEU A 68 16.73 8.37 4.13
CA LEU A 68 15.64 7.51 4.59
C LEU A 68 15.80 7.12 6.06
N THR A 69 14.80 7.48 6.87
CA THR A 69 14.66 7.01 8.25
C THR A 69 13.38 6.20 8.40
N ILE A 70 13.45 5.01 8.98
CA ILE A 70 12.26 4.23 9.32
C ILE A 70 12.01 4.39 10.81
N ILE A 71 10.85 4.93 11.17
CA ILE A 71 10.41 5.07 12.56
C ILE A 71 9.13 4.28 12.78
N GLU A 72 8.91 3.84 14.00
CA GLU A 72 7.67 3.19 14.39
C GLU A 72 6.63 4.25 14.73
N ASP A 73 5.51 4.22 14.01
CA ASP A 73 4.39 5.11 14.28
C ASP A 73 3.05 4.38 14.16
N ASP A 74 2.30 4.40 15.25
CA ASP A 74 0.96 3.84 15.34
C ASP A 74 -0.13 4.88 15.05
N ASN A 75 0.26 6.09 14.63
CA ASN A 75 -0.69 7.17 14.38
C ASN A 75 -1.69 6.78 13.26
N PRO A 76 -2.99 6.67 13.58
CA PRO A 76 -4.02 6.32 12.60
C PRO A 76 -4.45 7.51 11.75
N ALA A 77 -3.96 8.74 12.03
CA ALA A 77 -4.30 9.94 11.28
C ALA A 77 -3.83 9.86 9.82
N VAL A 78 -2.71 9.19 9.57
CA VAL A 78 -2.18 8.95 8.23
C VAL A 78 -2.28 7.46 7.91
N ARG A 79 -2.94 7.13 6.80
CA ARG A 79 -3.10 5.74 6.35
C ARG A 79 -1.89 5.30 5.54
N THR A 80 -1.44 4.09 5.80
CA THR A 80 -0.47 3.39 4.96
C THR A 80 -1.08 3.01 3.60
N PRO A 81 -0.26 2.77 2.57
CA PRO A 81 -0.72 2.24 1.29
C PRO A 81 -1.64 1.01 1.40
N LEU A 82 -1.32 0.11 2.33
CA LEU A 82 -2.10 -1.10 2.57
C LEU A 82 -3.48 -0.78 3.16
N GLU A 83 -3.55 0.14 4.12
CA GLU A 83 -4.82 0.63 4.69
C GLU A 83 -5.66 1.39 3.65
N TRP A 84 -5.02 2.16 2.77
CA TRP A 84 -5.71 2.79 1.64
C TRP A 84 -6.34 1.78 0.70
N ARG A 85 -5.62 0.69 0.37
CA ARG A 85 -6.15 -0.38 -0.47
C ARG A 85 -7.38 -1.03 0.18
N GLN A 86 -7.32 -1.28 1.48
CA GLN A 86 -8.45 -1.82 2.24
C GLN A 86 -9.65 -0.85 2.26
N ALA A 87 -9.41 0.43 2.54
CA ALA A 87 -10.46 1.44 2.58
C ALA A 87 -11.17 1.61 1.23
N ILE A 88 -10.42 1.57 0.12
CA ILE A 88 -11.01 1.63 -1.24
C ILE A 88 -11.86 0.38 -1.50
N TYR A 89 -11.40 -0.79 -1.07
CA TYR A 89 -12.15 -2.03 -1.24
C TYR A 89 -13.46 -2.02 -0.45
N GLU A 90 -13.42 -1.59 0.80
CA GLU A 90 -14.61 -1.43 1.64
C GLU A 90 -15.58 -0.37 1.09
N GLU A 91 -15.07 0.77 0.60
CA GLU A 91 -15.87 1.81 -0.04
C GLU A 91 -16.61 1.26 -1.29
N LYS A 92 -15.92 0.48 -2.12
CA LYS A 92 -16.53 -0.20 -3.28
C LYS A 92 -17.56 -1.24 -2.86
N LEU A 93 -17.28 -2.03 -1.82
CA LEU A 93 -18.20 -3.04 -1.31
C LEU A 93 -19.48 -2.40 -0.74
N ALA A 94 -19.34 -1.31 0.01
CA ALA A 94 -20.46 -0.53 0.53
C ALA A 94 -21.30 0.05 -0.61
N GLN A 95 -20.65 0.67 -1.61
CA GLN A 95 -21.33 1.20 -2.80
C GLN A 95 -22.06 0.11 -3.58
N ALA A 96 -21.45 -1.06 -3.78
CA ALA A 96 -22.09 -2.20 -4.43
C ALA A 96 -23.30 -2.70 -3.63
N ARG A 97 -23.21 -2.72 -2.29
CA ARG A 97 -24.31 -3.12 -1.41
C ARG A 97 -25.47 -2.14 -1.45
N GLU A 98 -25.20 -0.83 -1.43
CA GLU A 98 -26.24 0.20 -1.59
C GLU A 98 -26.89 0.13 -2.98
N ALA A 99 -26.10 -0.08 -4.04
CA ALA A 99 -26.60 -0.25 -5.39
C ALA A 99 -27.50 -1.51 -5.52
N ILE A 100 -27.14 -2.62 -4.88
CA ILE A 100 -27.95 -3.85 -4.86
C ILE A 100 -29.28 -3.64 -4.11
N ILE A 101 -29.29 -2.87 -3.03
CA ILE A 101 -30.51 -2.57 -2.26
C ILE A 101 -31.41 -1.60 -3.04
N ALA A 102 -30.83 -0.70 -3.85
CA ALA A 102 -31.55 0.28 -4.64
C ALA A 102 -32.13 -0.28 -5.96
N ASP A 103 -31.61 -1.38 -6.51
CA ASP A 103 -32.03 -1.89 -7.81
C ASP A 103 -32.71 -3.26 -7.78
N ASN A 104 -34.02 -3.26 -8.10
CA ASN A 104 -34.77 -4.42 -8.59
C ASN A 104 -34.32 -4.88 -10.01
N ASN A 105 -33.25 -4.33 -10.59
CA ASN A 105 -32.84 -4.55 -12.00
C ASN A 105 -31.55 -5.38 -12.21
N ILE A 106 -30.89 -5.90 -11.17
CA ILE A 106 -29.54 -6.48 -11.33
C ILE A 106 -29.59 -7.96 -11.77
N GLN A 107 -30.00 -8.23 -13.01
CA GLN A 107 -29.67 -9.49 -13.70
C GLN A 107 -28.45 -9.35 -14.64
N THR A 108 -28.00 -8.12 -14.93
CA THR A 108 -27.01 -7.88 -16.00
C THR A 108 -25.56 -7.80 -15.50
N LEU A 109 -25.31 -7.53 -14.21
CA LEU A 109 -23.94 -7.33 -13.69
C LEU A 109 -23.13 -8.62 -13.42
N ARG A 110 -23.72 -9.81 -13.58
CA ARG A 110 -22.99 -11.08 -13.49
C ARG A 110 -21.98 -11.29 -14.64
N ARG A 111 -22.06 -10.51 -15.72
CA ARG A 111 -21.26 -10.72 -16.94
C ARG A 111 -19.98 -9.90 -17.04
N PHE A 112 -19.74 -8.98 -16.11
CA PHE A 112 -18.56 -8.09 -16.13
C PHE A 112 -17.50 -8.42 -15.08
N PHE A 113 -17.73 -9.42 -14.23
CA PHE A 113 -16.76 -9.93 -13.25
C PHE A 113 -16.00 -11.17 -13.77
N ASP A 114 -15.74 -11.22 -15.08
CA ASP A 114 -14.94 -12.26 -15.75
C ASP A 114 -13.52 -11.74 -16.04
N ALA A 115 -12.84 -11.31 -14.97
CA ALA A 115 -11.43 -10.99 -15.01
C ALA A 115 -10.78 -11.53 -13.74
N ASP A 116 -10.31 -12.77 -13.87
CA ASP A 116 -9.46 -13.55 -12.98
C ASP A 116 -8.61 -12.68 -12.03
N LEU A 117 -9.02 -12.65 -10.77
CA LEU A 117 -8.17 -12.24 -9.66
C LEU A 117 -7.49 -13.53 -9.18
N ASP A 118 -6.33 -13.80 -9.78
CA ASP A 118 -5.58 -15.04 -9.61
C ASP A 118 -5.39 -15.38 -8.12
N GLU A 119 -5.84 -16.59 -7.81
CA GLU A 119 -6.06 -17.17 -6.50
C GLU A 119 -4.80 -17.86 -5.98
N GLU A 120 -3.79 -17.11 -5.51
CA GLU A 120 -2.73 -17.70 -4.68
C GLU A 120 -2.40 -16.82 -3.48
N SER A 121 -3.20 -16.94 -2.42
CA SER A 121 -2.67 -17.19 -1.07
C SER A 121 -3.82 -17.24 -0.05
N ILE A 122 -4.81 -18.09 -0.31
CA ILE A 122 -5.59 -18.67 0.78
C ILE A 122 -4.65 -19.65 1.50
N ARG A 123 -4.28 -19.36 2.75
CA ARG A 123 -4.01 -20.42 3.72
C ARG A 123 -4.93 -20.22 4.90
N PRO A 124 -5.62 -21.29 5.29
CA PRO A 124 -5.46 -21.73 6.65
C PRO A 124 -5.03 -23.20 6.70
N ILE A 125 -4.01 -23.44 7.54
CA ILE A 125 -3.48 -24.69 8.12
C ILE A 125 -3.26 -25.90 7.20
#